data_AF-A0A2E2EHV6-F1
#
_entry.id   AF-A0A2E2EHV6-F1
#
_cell.length_a   1.000
_cell.length_b   1.000
_cell.length_c   1.000
_cell.angle_alpha   90.00
_cell.angle_beta   90.00
_cell.angle_gamma   90.00
#
_symmetry.space_group_name_H-M   'P 1'
#
loop_
_entity.id
_entity.type
_entity.pdbx_description
1 polymer ?
#
loop_
_entity_poly.entity_id
_entity_poly.type
_entity_poly.pdbx_seq_one_letter_code
_entity_poly.pdbx_strand_id
1 'polypeptide(L)'
;MVAPGADKTLNRPIVGLFWKIMAPGLISITRKRDSSWKKFLTAIQNRSVIVIAPEGRMKRASGLDSEGKPMTIRSGVAEIIPELEDGRILIAYSGGLHHVQHPGEHFPRLFKTIKLNLETIEIDDYKSLFKSQGIQLRKDIVADLEKRLKTNCPT
;
A
#
# COMPACT_ATOMS: atom_id res chain seq x y z
N MET A 1 -15.15 -1.80 -2.19
CA MET A 1 -13.74 -1.39 -1.98
C MET A 1 -13.22 -2.13 -0.78
N VAL A 2 -12.10 -2.83 -0.89
CA VAL A 2 -11.46 -3.59 0.19
C VAL A 2 -10.05 -3.05 0.37
N ALA A 3 -9.66 -2.67 1.58
CA ALA A 3 -8.34 -2.12 1.85
C ALA A 3 -7.75 -2.75 3.12
N PRO A 4 -6.51 -3.26 3.12
CA PRO A 4 -5.87 -3.71 4.34
C PRO A 4 -5.29 -2.51 5.10
N GLY A 5 -5.61 -2.39 6.38
CA GLY A 5 -5.00 -1.41 7.28
C GLY A 5 -4.35 -2.09 8.48
N ALA A 6 -3.20 -1.57 8.93
CA ALA A 6 -2.53 -2.12 10.10
C ALA A 6 -3.37 -1.92 11.37
N ASP A 7 -3.55 -2.98 12.16
CA ASP A 7 -4.34 -2.96 13.41
C ASP A 7 -3.95 -1.83 14.36
N LYS A 8 -2.65 -1.57 14.50
CA LYS A 8 -2.12 -0.51 15.37
C LYS A 8 -2.59 0.90 14.96
N THR A 9 -2.98 1.09 13.70
CA THR A 9 -3.51 2.34 13.17
C THR A 9 -5.04 2.34 13.22
N LEU A 10 -5.70 1.26 12.81
CA LEU A 10 -7.18 1.18 12.75
C LEU A 10 -7.86 1.03 14.12
N ASN A 11 -7.13 0.57 15.14
CA ASN A 11 -7.63 0.46 16.52
C ASN A 11 -7.41 1.74 17.33
N ARG A 12 -6.81 2.79 16.76
CA ARG A 12 -6.70 4.10 17.42
C ARG A 12 -8.04 4.84 17.34
N PRO A 13 -8.54 5.45 18.43
CA PRO A 13 -9.91 6.00 18.47
C PRO A 13 -10.19 7.03 17.37
N ILE A 14 -9.28 8.00 17.18
CA ILE A 14 -9.48 9.12 16.24
C ILE A 14 -8.96 8.78 14.84
N VAL A 15 -7.74 8.24 14.77
CA VAL A 15 -7.09 7.89 13.49
C VAL A 15 -7.79 6.72 12.80
N GLY A 16 -8.22 5.71 13.56
CA GLY A 16 -8.97 4.57 13.03
C GLY A 16 -10.36 4.96 12.55
N LEU A 17 -11.03 5.92 13.21
CA LEU A 17 -12.33 6.44 12.79
C LEU A 17 -12.22 7.22 11.46
N PHE A 18 -11.21 8.08 11.32
CA PHE A 18 -10.95 8.81 10.06
C PHE A 18 -10.80 7.84 8.88
N TRP A 19 -9.95 6.81 9.02
CA TRP A 19 -9.74 5.85 7.95
C TRP A 19 -11.00 5.00 7.67
N LYS A 20 -11.70 4.52 8.70
CA LYS A 20 -12.95 3.75 8.54
C LYS A 20 -14.07 4.54 7.85
N ILE A 21 -14.14 5.85 8.07
CA ILE A 21 -15.09 6.75 7.39
C ILE A 21 -14.71 6.91 5.90
N MET A 22 -13.43 7.07 5.59
CA MET A 22 -12.94 7.23 4.20
C MET A 22 -13.04 5.93 3.38
N ALA A 23 -13.17 4.78 4.03
CA ALA A 23 -13.14 3.47 3.39
C ALA A 23 -13.93 2.41 4.17
N PRO A 24 -15.26 2.27 3.95
CA PRO A 24 -16.12 1.36 4.71
C PRO A 24 -15.76 -0.14 4.58
N GLY A 25 -14.92 -0.54 3.62
CA GLY A 25 -14.41 -1.91 3.49
C GLY A 25 -12.95 -2.10 3.95
N LEU A 26 -12.46 -1.29 4.88
CA LEU A 26 -11.15 -1.51 5.52
C LEU A 26 -11.16 -2.79 6.37
N ILE A 27 -10.30 -3.74 6.02
CA ILE A 27 -10.05 -4.95 6.78
C ILE A 27 -8.78 -4.72 7.61
N SER A 28 -8.90 -4.90 8.91
CA SER A 28 -7.76 -4.84 9.82
C SER A 28 -6.88 -6.08 9.59
N ILE A 29 -5.62 -5.86 9.24
CA ILE A 29 -4.63 -6.92 9.06
C ILE A 29 -3.48 -6.76 10.06
N THR A 30 -3.02 -7.89 10.59
CA THR A 30 -1.79 -7.91 11.40
C THR A 30 -0.57 -7.78 10.48
N ARG A 31 0.61 -7.54 11.06
CA ARG A 31 1.89 -7.59 10.32
C ARG A 31 2.35 -9.01 9.98
N LYS A 32 1.62 -10.04 10.42
CA LYS A 32 1.94 -11.45 10.20
C LYS A 32 1.05 -12.00 9.08
N ARG A 33 1.56 -12.97 8.32
CA ARG A 33 0.78 -13.76 7.35
C ARG A 33 -0.13 -14.74 8.09
N ASP A 34 -1.13 -14.23 8.80
CA ASP A 34 -2.03 -15.01 9.63
C ASP A 34 -3.46 -15.07 9.04
N SER A 35 -4.42 -15.51 9.84
CA SER A 35 -5.82 -15.63 9.43
C SER A 35 -6.43 -14.33 8.93
N SER A 36 -5.93 -13.17 9.37
CA SER A 36 -6.39 -11.85 8.89
C SER A 36 -5.98 -11.60 7.43
N TRP A 37 -4.79 -12.07 7.01
CA TRP A 37 -4.33 -11.98 5.62
C TRP A 37 -5.16 -12.88 4.70
N LYS A 38 -5.42 -14.12 5.13
CA LYS A 38 -6.29 -15.04 4.38
C LYS A 38 -7.70 -14.47 4.23
N LYS A 39 -8.26 -13.91 5.31
CA LYS A 39 -9.58 -13.25 5.29
C LYS A 39 -9.62 -12.08 4.31
N PHE A 40 -8.56 -11.29 4.22
CA PHE A 40 -8.45 -10.21 3.23
C PHE A 40 -8.44 -10.77 1.80
N LEU A 41 -7.63 -11.80 1.51
CA LEU A 41 -7.59 -12.43 0.19
C LEU A 41 -8.95 -13.01 -0.20
N THR A 42 -9.65 -13.70 0.71
CA THR A 42 -10.99 -14.24 0.47
C THR A 42 -12.07 -13.15 0.26
N ALA A 43 -11.85 -11.94 0.77
CA ALA A 43 -12.79 -10.83 0.61
C ALA A 43 -12.65 -10.10 -0.74
N ILE A 44 -11.64 -10.43 -1.54
CA ILE A 44 -11.48 -9.92 -2.91
C ILE A 44 -12.52 -10.62 -3.80
N GLN A 45 -13.46 -9.83 -4.34
CA GLN A 45 -14.49 -10.28 -5.30
C GLN A 45 -14.24 -9.60 -6.66
N ASN A 46 -14.78 -10.14 -7.75
CA ASN A 46 -14.54 -9.73 -9.16
C ASN A 46 -14.91 -8.26 -9.52
N ARG A 47 -15.27 -7.39 -8.55
CA ARG A 47 -15.50 -5.94 -8.75
C ARG A 47 -15.02 -5.09 -7.57
N SER A 48 -14.09 -5.59 -6.77
CA SER A 48 -13.55 -4.86 -5.63
C SER A 48 -12.44 -3.89 -6.04
N VAL A 49 -12.59 -2.60 -5.70
CA VAL A 49 -11.44 -1.69 -5.65
C VAL A 49 -10.55 -2.12 -4.48
N ILE A 50 -9.32 -2.55 -4.77
CA ILE A 50 -8.33 -2.95 -3.77
C ILE A 50 -7.36 -1.79 -3.56
N VAL A 51 -7.24 -1.28 -2.34
CA VAL A 51 -6.31 -0.18 -2.01
C VAL A 51 -5.25 -0.69 -1.06
N ILE A 52 -3.97 -0.60 -1.43
CA ILE A 52 -2.84 -1.11 -0.64
C ILE A 52 -1.75 -0.04 -0.56
N ALA A 53 -1.25 0.19 0.66
CA ALA A 53 0.02 0.89 0.86
C ALA A 53 1.14 -0.16 1.00
N PRO A 54 1.90 -0.46 -0.07
CA PRO A 54 2.71 -1.67 -0.16
C PRO A 54 3.90 -1.69 0.80
N GLU A 55 4.30 -0.55 1.36
CA GLU A 55 5.35 -0.47 2.37
C GLU A 55 4.90 -1.00 3.74
N GLY A 56 3.59 -1.04 4.02
CA GLY A 56 3.02 -1.57 5.26
C GLY A 56 3.40 -0.80 6.53
N ARG A 57 3.98 0.39 6.38
CA ARG A 57 4.42 1.28 7.47
C ARG A 57 4.35 2.74 7.02
N MET A 58 4.39 3.65 7.99
CA MET A 58 4.45 5.09 7.76
C MET A 58 5.87 5.63 7.99
N LYS A 59 6.30 6.56 7.13
CA LYS A 59 7.52 7.36 7.33
C LYS A 59 7.44 8.15 8.65
N ARG A 60 8.59 8.31 9.31
CA ARG A 60 8.78 9.22 10.44
C ARG A 60 9.08 10.64 9.94
N ALA A 61 9.16 11.59 10.86
CA ALA A 61 9.56 12.97 10.55
C ALA A 61 10.91 13.04 9.81
N SER A 62 11.82 12.11 10.08
CA SER A 62 13.12 11.98 9.40
C SER A 62 13.02 11.45 7.96
N GLY A 63 11.83 11.05 7.48
CA GLY A 63 11.65 10.38 6.19
C GLY A 63 11.98 8.87 6.21
N LEU A 64 12.51 8.35 7.32
CA LEU A 64 12.88 6.95 7.54
C LEU A 64 11.77 6.19 8.28
N ASP A 65 11.94 4.89 8.45
CA ASP A 65 11.05 4.07 9.27
C ASP A 65 11.30 4.22 10.79
N SER A 66 10.63 3.41 11.61
CA SER A 66 10.80 3.40 13.07
C SER A 66 12.17 2.94 13.56
N GLU A 67 12.94 2.24 12.74
CA GLU A 67 14.29 1.72 13.02
C GLU A 67 15.38 2.60 12.37
N GLY A 68 15.01 3.73 11.75
CA GLY A 68 15.95 4.59 11.04
C GLY A 68 16.42 4.04 9.69
N LYS A 69 15.68 3.12 9.07
CA LYS A 69 16.02 2.58 7.74
C LYS A 69 15.12 3.18 6.64
N PRO A 70 15.57 3.19 5.38
CA PRO A 70 14.71 3.56 4.26
C PRO A 70 13.43 2.71 4.20
N MET A 71 12.36 3.33 3.73
CA MET A 71 11.12 2.62 3.43
C MET A 71 11.33 1.70 2.23
N THR A 72 10.69 0.55 2.27
CA THR A 72 10.74 -0.45 1.20
C THR A 72 9.37 -1.10 1.05
N ILE A 73 9.08 -1.54 -0.15
CA ILE A 73 7.91 -2.31 -0.54
C ILE A 73 7.99 -3.70 0.07
N ARG A 74 6.89 -4.15 0.66
CA ARG A 74 6.77 -5.46 1.28
C ARG A 74 6.21 -6.45 0.28
N SER A 75 6.64 -7.70 0.40
CA SER A 75 6.26 -8.80 -0.50
C SER A 75 4.76 -9.12 -0.53
N GLY A 76 3.97 -8.66 0.44
CA GLY A 76 2.53 -8.93 0.49
C GLY A 76 1.78 -8.40 -0.73
N VAL A 77 2.18 -7.27 -1.32
CA VAL A 77 1.55 -6.77 -2.56
C VAL A 77 1.81 -7.72 -3.74
N ALA A 78 2.99 -8.33 -3.80
CA ALA A 78 3.38 -9.27 -4.83
C ALA A 78 2.74 -10.66 -4.67
N GLU A 79 2.07 -10.92 -3.54
CA GLU A 79 1.21 -12.10 -3.37
C GLU A 79 -0.19 -11.88 -3.94
N ILE A 80 -0.64 -10.63 -4.08
CA ILE A 80 -2.00 -10.31 -4.54
C ILE A 80 -2.05 -10.24 -6.06
N ILE A 81 -1.09 -9.54 -6.68
CA ILE A 81 -1.08 -9.28 -8.11
C ILE A 81 -1.24 -10.57 -8.96
N PRO A 82 -0.58 -11.70 -8.65
CA PRO A 82 -0.77 -12.95 -9.41
C PRO A 82 -2.19 -13.51 -9.34
N GLU A 83 -2.90 -13.33 -8.22
CA GLU A 83 -4.22 -13.90 -7.93
C GLU A 83 -5.38 -13.14 -8.60
N LEU A 84 -5.12 -11.93 -9.10
CA LEU A 84 -6.14 -11.10 -9.75
C LEU A 84 -6.30 -11.51 -11.22
N GLU A 85 -7.47 -11.96 -11.64
CA GLU A 85 -7.69 -12.47 -13.01
C GLU A 85 -7.70 -11.37 -14.07
N ASP A 86 -8.37 -10.25 -13.81
CA ASP A 86 -8.51 -9.13 -14.75
C ASP A 86 -8.49 -7.76 -14.05
N GLY A 87 -8.53 -6.69 -14.84
CA GLY A 87 -8.69 -5.32 -14.36
C GLY A 87 -7.40 -4.48 -14.41
N ARG A 88 -7.44 -3.35 -13.70
CA ARG A 88 -6.40 -2.31 -13.74
C ARG A 88 -5.76 -2.11 -12.37
N ILE A 89 -4.45 -1.94 -12.39
CA ILE A 89 -3.67 -1.44 -11.26
C ILE A 89 -3.52 0.07 -11.43
N LEU A 90 -4.00 0.84 -10.46
CA LEU A 90 -3.68 2.26 -10.33
C LEU A 90 -2.58 2.43 -9.28
N ILE A 91 -1.41 2.88 -9.69
CA ILE A 91 -0.30 3.22 -8.80
C ILE A 91 -0.32 4.73 -8.56
N ALA A 92 -0.45 5.13 -7.29
CA ALA A 92 -0.38 6.52 -6.88
C ALA A 92 0.94 6.82 -6.16
N TYR A 93 1.83 7.54 -6.81
CA TYR A 93 3.11 7.94 -6.25
C TYR A 93 2.96 9.25 -5.48
N SER A 94 3.04 9.17 -4.15
CA SER A 94 2.79 10.30 -3.27
C SER A 94 4.08 11.04 -2.89
N GLY A 95 4.19 12.30 -3.30
CA GLY A 95 5.10 13.30 -2.77
C GLY A 95 4.43 14.11 -1.65
N GLY A 96 4.96 14.01 -0.43
CA GLY A 96 4.59 14.91 0.67
C GLY A 96 3.41 14.49 1.57
N LEU A 97 2.77 13.34 1.37
CA LEU A 97 1.68 12.86 2.26
C LEU A 97 2.12 12.73 3.73
N HIS A 98 3.36 12.28 3.97
CA HIS A 98 3.94 12.20 5.33
C HIS A 98 4.17 13.56 5.99
N HIS A 99 4.07 14.67 5.26
CA HIS A 99 4.09 16.03 5.82
C HIS A 99 2.72 16.50 6.30
N VAL A 100 1.63 15.82 5.93
CA VAL A 100 0.28 16.12 6.45
C VAL A 100 0.18 15.63 7.88
N GLN A 101 0.62 14.39 8.13
CA GLN A 101 0.75 13.84 9.47
C GLN A 101 1.76 12.71 9.47
N HIS A 102 2.69 12.72 10.42
CA HIS A 102 3.56 11.57 10.68
C HIS A 102 3.26 10.94 12.04
N PRO A 103 3.66 9.67 12.27
CA PRO A 103 3.49 9.03 13.57
C PRO A 103 4.17 9.84 14.68
N GLY A 104 3.44 10.05 15.78
CA GLY A 104 3.87 10.88 16.91
C GLY A 104 3.31 12.30 16.89
N GLU A 105 2.74 12.75 15.77
CA GLU A 105 2.11 14.06 15.66
C GLU A 105 0.64 13.98 16.10
N HIS A 106 0.25 14.84 17.06
CA HIS A 106 -1.09 14.81 17.66
C HIS A 106 -2.18 15.38 16.73
N PHE A 107 -1.84 16.33 15.86
CA PHE A 107 -2.78 17.00 14.96
C PHE A 107 -2.23 17.04 13.52
N PRO A 108 -3.07 16.76 12.50
CA PRO A 108 -2.66 16.89 11.12
C PRO A 108 -2.47 18.36 10.73
N ARG A 109 -1.53 18.62 9.82
CA ARG A 109 -1.30 19.93 9.23
C ARG A 109 -2.27 20.14 8.07
N LEU A 110 -3.17 21.10 8.22
CA LEU A 110 -4.28 21.33 7.26
C LEU A 110 -3.83 22.01 5.95
N PHE A 111 -2.75 22.80 5.99
CA PHE A 111 -2.27 23.57 4.84
C PHE A 111 -0.94 23.01 4.33
N LYS A 112 -0.96 21.79 3.81
CA LYS A 112 0.20 21.16 3.17
C LYS A 112 -0.12 20.74 1.75
N THR A 113 0.71 21.18 0.83
CA THR A 113 0.69 20.73 -0.56
C THR A 113 1.17 19.29 -0.62
N ILE A 114 0.34 18.44 -1.23
CA ILE A 114 0.71 17.09 -1.63
C ILE A 114 0.77 17.04 -3.15
N LYS A 115 1.70 16.26 -3.69
CA LYS A 115 1.80 15.98 -5.12
C LYS A 115 1.57 14.50 -5.34
N LEU A 116 0.84 14.17 -6.40
CA LEU A 116 0.58 12.80 -6.79
C LEU A 116 0.89 12.65 -8.28
N ASN A 117 1.73 11.67 -8.60
CA ASN A 117 1.79 11.13 -9.95
C ASN A 117 0.96 9.85 -9.98
N LEU A 118 0.18 9.65 -11.04
CA LEU A 118 -0.68 8.48 -11.21
C LEU A 118 -0.22 7.69 -12.43
N GLU A 119 -0.18 6.37 -12.28
CA GLU A 119 0.08 5.44 -13.38
C GLU A 119 -1.01 4.37 -13.38
N THR A 120 -1.60 4.12 -14.55
CA THR A 120 -2.58 3.05 -14.74
C THR A 120 -1.97 1.96 -15.60
N ILE A 121 -2.09 0.71 -15.16
CA ILE A 121 -1.52 -0.46 -15.82
C ILE A 121 -2.60 -1.53 -15.92
N GLU A 122 -2.80 -2.11 -17.10
CA GLU A 122 -3.63 -3.31 -17.25
C GLU A 122 -2.91 -4.50 -16.60
N ILE A 123 -3.66 -5.35 -15.89
CA ILE A 123 -3.04 -6.38 -15.07
C ILE A 123 -2.34 -7.46 -15.90
N ASP A 124 -2.91 -7.82 -17.05
CA ASP A 124 -2.33 -8.82 -17.95
C ASP A 124 -1.02 -8.31 -18.54
N ASP A 125 -0.99 -7.06 -18.97
CA ASP A 125 0.23 -6.39 -19.46
C ASP A 125 1.29 -6.38 -18.36
N TYR A 126 0.91 -6.05 -17.12
CA TYR A 126 1.85 -6.03 -16.00
C TYR A 126 2.43 -7.42 -15.69
N LYS A 127 1.58 -8.44 -15.67
CA LYS A 127 2.03 -9.84 -15.45
C LYS A 127 2.94 -10.32 -16.57
N SER A 128 2.69 -9.92 -17.81
CA SER A 128 3.49 -10.31 -18.98
C SER A 128 4.96 -9.85 -18.93
N LEU A 129 5.27 -8.84 -18.11
CA LEU A 129 6.64 -8.36 -17.89
C LEU A 129 7.53 -9.40 -17.20
N PHE A 130 6.94 -10.34 -16.48
CA PHE A 130 7.67 -11.28 -15.64
C PHE A 130 7.62 -12.69 -16.23
N LYS A 131 8.80 -13.28 -16.44
CA LYS A 131 8.93 -14.68 -16.88
C LYS A 131 9.14 -15.66 -15.72
N SER A 132 9.45 -15.14 -14.53
CA SER A 132 9.72 -15.92 -13.34
C SER A 132 8.43 -16.42 -12.69
N GLN A 133 8.57 -17.39 -11.78
CA GLN A 133 7.45 -18.02 -11.08
C GLN A 133 7.71 -18.10 -9.57
N GLY A 134 6.66 -18.34 -8.79
CA GLY A 134 6.74 -18.58 -7.34
C GLY A 134 7.44 -17.45 -6.57
N ILE A 135 8.44 -17.79 -5.76
CA ILE A 135 9.17 -16.82 -4.93
C ILE A 135 9.92 -15.79 -5.78
N GLN A 136 10.46 -16.19 -6.94
CA GLN A 136 11.21 -15.28 -7.78
C GLN A 136 10.29 -14.24 -8.42
N LEU A 137 9.11 -14.65 -8.89
CA LEU A 137 8.09 -13.71 -9.37
C LEU A 137 7.78 -12.62 -8.34
N ARG A 138 7.63 -13.01 -7.07
CA ARG A 138 7.36 -12.04 -6.00
C ARG A 138 8.49 -11.04 -5.80
N LYS A 139 9.75 -11.50 -5.91
CA LYS A 139 10.92 -10.62 -5.81
C LYS A 139 10.99 -9.65 -6.99
N ASP A 140 10.70 -10.14 -8.19
CA ASP A 140 10.77 -9.34 -9.41
C ASP A 140 9.68 -8.25 -9.42
N ILE A 141 8.45 -8.59 -9.00
CA ILE A 141 7.38 -7.61 -8.81
C ILE A 141 7.78 -6.54 -7.79
N VAL A 142 8.33 -6.94 -6.62
CA VAL A 142 8.78 -5.96 -5.61
C VAL A 142 9.88 -5.06 -6.16
N ALA A 143 10.86 -5.62 -6.87
CA ALA A 143 11.96 -4.85 -7.46
C ALA A 143 11.47 -3.85 -8.52
N ASP A 144 10.50 -4.25 -9.34
CA ASP A 144 9.87 -3.37 -10.32
C ASP A 144 9.12 -2.22 -9.64
N LEU A 145 8.28 -2.52 -8.64
CA LEU A 145 7.55 -1.48 -7.90
C LEU A 145 8.50 -0.52 -7.18
N GLU A 146 9.62 -1.00 -6.63
CA GLU A 146 10.67 -0.16 -6.00
C GLU A 146 11.33 0.77 -7.03
N LYS A 147 11.64 0.23 -8.22
CA LYS A 147 12.20 1.02 -9.33
C LYS A 147 11.22 2.14 -9.73
N ARG A 148 9.94 1.79 -9.92
CA ARG A 148 8.88 2.75 -10.26
C ARG A 148 8.71 3.81 -9.19
N LEU A 149 8.71 3.43 -7.91
CA LEU A 149 8.63 4.38 -6.79
C LEU A 149 9.78 5.39 -6.83
N LYS A 150 11.00 4.93 -7.13
CA LYS A 150 12.18 5.80 -7.23
C LYS A 150 12.10 6.77 -8.41
N THR A 151 11.54 6.37 -9.53
CA THR A 151 11.51 7.20 -10.76
C THR A 151 10.30 8.10 -10.86
N ASN A 152 9.15 7.66 -10.36
CA ASN A 152 7.86 8.28 -10.65
C ASN A 152 7.33 9.11 -9.47
N CYS A 153 7.97 9.07 -8.29
CA CYS A 153 7.54 9.90 -7.16
C CYS A 153 7.80 11.40 -7.42
N PRO A 154 6.78 12.26 -7.30
CA PRO A 154 6.97 13.70 -7.52
C PRO A 154 7.81 14.32 -6.39
N THR A 155 8.68 15.25 -6.76
CA THR A 155 9.50 16.06 -5.86
C THR A 155 8.78 17.30 -5.36
#